data_AF-A0A4Y5YB90-F1
#
_entry.id   AF-A0A4Y5YB90-F1
#
_cell.length_a   1.000
_cell.length_b   1.000
_cell.length_c   1.000
_cell.angle_alpha   90.00
_cell.angle_beta   90.00
_cell.angle_gamma   90.00
#
_symmetry.space_group_name_H-M   'P 1'
#
loop_
_entity.id
_entity.type
_entity.pdbx_description
1 polymer ?
#
loop_
_entity_poly.entity_id
_entity_poly.type
_entity_poly.pdbx_seq_one_letter_code
_entity_poly.pdbx_strand_id
1 'polypeptide(L)'
;MEFYPPKGSSFAIRLLRMVIFVSMVFVLSKLLYEVNQLNHYPAYLNDIVFVVLCITLGWFFRIKNTWEYSEQGLIISADANLFGFVFIVAKLNGVNKYQFRLWNHDSHSFTLNSDLTINICFKSPEKIAVGGCHLLCKNKEIKPN
;
A
#
# COMPACT_ATOMS: atom_id res chain seq x y z
N MET A 1 -24.06 -3.61 2.29
CA MET A 1 -23.14 -2.75 1.51
C MET A 1 -22.14 -3.68 0.83
N GLU A 2 -22.05 -3.66 -0.50
CA GLU A 2 -21.10 -4.49 -1.23
C GLU A 2 -19.75 -3.77 -1.34
N PHE A 3 -18.65 -4.48 -1.04
CA PHE A 3 -17.29 -3.95 -1.20
C PHE A 3 -16.63 -4.66 -2.37
N TYR A 4 -16.03 -3.88 -3.27
CA TYR A 4 -15.43 -4.44 -4.48
C TYR A 4 -13.93 -4.68 -4.28
N PRO A 5 -13.41 -5.84 -4.72
CA PRO A 5 -11.99 -6.16 -4.61
C PRO A 5 -11.14 -5.27 -5.55
N PRO A 6 -9.86 -5.03 -5.22
CA PRO A 6 -8.97 -4.25 -6.07
C PRO A 6 -8.64 -4.96 -7.39
N LYS A 7 -8.50 -4.17 -8.46
CA LYS A 7 -8.11 -4.63 -9.80
C LYS A 7 -6.59 -4.85 -9.87
N GLY A 8 -6.15 -5.91 -10.56
CA GLY A 8 -4.74 -6.12 -10.92
C GLY A 8 -3.78 -6.56 -9.80
N SER A 9 -4.25 -6.73 -8.57
CA SER A 9 -3.44 -7.22 -7.46
C SER A 9 -3.64 -8.75 -7.29
N SER A 10 -3.07 -9.54 -8.21
CA SER A 10 -3.02 -10.99 -8.02
C SER A 10 -2.18 -11.32 -6.78
N PHE A 11 -2.62 -12.30 -5.98
CA PHE A 11 -1.87 -12.85 -4.85
C PHE A 11 -0.42 -13.21 -5.27
N ALA A 12 -0.25 -13.73 -6.49
CA ALA A 12 1.06 -14.07 -7.05
C ALA A 12 2.00 -12.85 -7.17
N ILE A 13 1.49 -11.69 -7.58
CA ILE A 13 2.30 -10.46 -7.71
C ILE A 13 2.75 -9.97 -6.33
N ARG A 14 1.87 -10.06 -5.33
CA ARG A 14 2.22 -9.70 -3.95
C ARG A 14 3.26 -10.65 -3.38
N LEU A 15 3.09 -11.94 -3.60
CA LEU A 15 4.04 -12.97 -3.19
C LEU A 15 5.41 -12.74 -3.85
N LEU A 16 5.44 -12.49 -5.15
CA LEU A 16 6.68 -12.18 -5.88
C LEU A 16 7.38 -10.94 -5.31
N ARG A 17 6.63 -9.87 -5.01
CA ARG A 17 7.20 -8.67 -4.35
C ARG A 17 7.79 -9.00 -2.98
N MET A 18 7.10 -9.81 -2.17
CA MET A 18 7.63 -10.25 -0.87
C MET A 18 8.91 -11.08 -1.02
N VAL A 19 8.96 -11.99 -1.99
CA VAL A 19 10.16 -12.78 -2.28
C VAL A 19 11.33 -11.87 -2.67
N ILE A 20 11.10 -10.90 -3.57
CA ILE A 20 12.13 -9.92 -3.97
C ILE A 20 12.63 -9.12 -2.76
N PHE A 21 11.72 -8.67 -1.89
CA PHE A 21 12.07 -7.93 -0.68
C PHE A 21 12.96 -8.75 0.25
N VAL A 22 12.57 -10.01 0.55
CA VAL A 22 13.37 -10.92 1.37
C VAL A 22 14.74 -11.15 0.75
N SER A 23 14.81 -11.43 -0.55
CA SER A 23 16.07 -11.60 -1.28
C SER A 23 16.99 -10.38 -1.18
N MET A 24 16.45 -9.15 -1.27
CA MET A 24 17.24 -7.92 -1.10
C MET A 24 17.84 -7.81 0.31
N VAL A 25 17.09 -8.18 1.35
CA VAL A 25 17.60 -8.19 2.72
C VAL A 25 18.75 -9.20 2.84
N PHE A 26 18.61 -10.41 2.26
CA PHE A 26 19.69 -11.40 2.26
C PHE A 26 20.96 -10.92 1.54
N VAL A 27 20.82 -10.27 0.38
CA VAL A 27 21.95 -9.69 -0.35
C VAL A 27 22.65 -8.61 0.48
N LEU A 28 21.89 -7.73 1.12
CA LEU A 28 22.44 -6.70 2.01
C LEU A 28 23.15 -7.31 3.22
N SER A 29 22.58 -8.34 3.85
CA SER A 29 23.22 -9.04 4.96
C SER A 29 24.54 -9.69 4.56
N LYS A 30 24.60 -10.27 3.35
CA LYS A 30 25.83 -10.84 2.83
C LYS A 30 26.88 -9.77 2.53
N LEU A 31 26.47 -8.65 1.96
CA LEU A 31 27.36 -7.51 1.70
C LEU A 31 27.93 -6.94 3.01
N LEU A 32 27.09 -6.79 4.04
CA LEU A 32 27.51 -6.39 5.39
C LEU A 32 28.58 -7.34 5.95
N TYR A 33 28.38 -8.65 5.82
CA TYR A 33 29.35 -9.64 6.27
C TYR A 33 30.73 -9.46 5.59
N GLU A 34 30.77 -9.31 4.27
CA GLU A 34 32.03 -9.11 3.53
C GLU A 34 32.70 -7.78 3.91
N VAL A 35 31.93 -6.71 4.10
CA VAL A 35 32.44 -5.39 4.52
C VAL A 35 33.06 -5.46 5.92
N ASN A 36 32.44 -6.19 6.85
CA ASN A 36 32.97 -6.38 8.20
C ASN A 36 34.29 -7.19 8.19
N GLN A 37 34.46 -8.15 7.26
CA GLN A 37 35.72 -8.89 7.09
C GLN A 37 36.87 -7.99 6.59
N LEU A 38 36.56 -6.96 5.79
CA LEU A 38 37.54 -5.99 5.30
C LEU A 38 38.05 -5.02 6.38
N ASN A 39 37.41 -5.02 7.56
CA ASN A 39 37.83 -4.33 8.78
C ASN A 39 38.17 -2.83 8.61
N HIS A 40 37.62 -2.18 7.57
CA HIS A 40 37.84 -0.76 7.27
C HIS A 40 37.13 0.18 8.25
N TYR A 41 35.97 -0.24 8.76
CA TYR A 41 35.16 0.52 9.70
C TYR A 41 34.83 -0.33 10.92
N PRO A 42 34.62 0.28 12.08
CA PRO A 42 34.05 -0.40 13.24
C PRO A 42 32.74 -1.09 12.88
N ALA A 43 32.60 -2.36 13.27
CA ALA A 43 31.44 -3.20 12.93
C ALA A 43 30.10 -2.54 13.27
N TYR A 44 30.02 -1.82 14.40
CA TYR A 44 28.78 -1.16 14.84
C TYR A 44 28.27 -0.09 13.83
N LEU A 45 29.15 0.59 13.09
CA LEU A 45 28.73 1.57 12.08
C LEU A 45 28.05 0.88 10.90
N ASN A 46 28.62 -0.24 10.45
CA ASN A 46 28.07 -1.02 9.35
C ASN A 46 26.72 -1.64 9.74
N ASP A 47 26.58 -2.09 10.99
CA ASP A 47 25.32 -2.60 11.53
C ASP A 47 24.24 -1.52 11.59
N ILE A 48 24.57 -0.29 12.03
CA ILE A 48 23.65 0.84 12.03
C ILE A 48 23.20 1.16 10.60
N VAL A 49 24.13 1.23 9.65
CA VAL A 49 23.81 1.49 8.23
C VAL A 49 22.90 0.41 7.68
N PHE A 50 23.17 -0.86 7.98
CA PHE A 50 22.33 -1.98 7.57
C PHE A 50 20.91 -1.87 8.13
N VAL A 51 20.76 -1.59 9.42
CA VAL A 51 19.45 -1.41 10.06
C VAL A 51 18.68 -0.25 9.41
N VAL A 52 19.34 0.88 9.16
CA VAL A 52 18.73 2.05 8.49
C VAL A 52 18.29 1.68 7.07
N LEU A 53 19.11 0.94 6.32
CA LEU A 53 18.76 0.47 4.97
C LEU A 53 17.55 -0.47 5.00
N CYS A 54 17.49 -1.43 5.94
CA CYS A 54 16.34 -2.32 6.10
C CYS A 54 15.06 -1.55 6.45
N ILE A 55 15.13 -0.58 7.36
CA ILE A 55 13.99 0.27 7.71
C ILE A 55 13.53 1.06 6.49
N THR A 56 14.47 1.63 5.74
CA THR A 56 14.20 2.40 4.52
C THR A 56 13.53 1.53 3.46
N LEU A 57 14.04 0.32 3.22
CA LEU A 57 13.42 -0.66 2.32
C LEU A 57 12.00 -1.00 2.76
N GLY A 58 11.78 -1.25 4.05
CA GLY A 58 10.43 -1.54 4.56
C GLY A 58 9.46 -0.36 4.43
N TRP A 59 9.97 0.88 4.45
CA TRP A 59 9.17 2.09 4.28
C TRP A 59 8.72 2.27 2.83
N PHE A 60 9.64 2.05 1.89
CA PHE A 60 9.39 2.19 0.46
C PHE A 60 8.70 0.97 -0.15
N PHE A 61 8.80 -0.20 0.47
CA PHE A 61 8.03 -1.37 0.07
C PHE A 61 6.55 -1.08 0.26
N ARG A 62 5.81 -1.02 -0.86
CA ARG A 62 4.39 -0.73 -0.88
C ARG A 62 3.61 -1.80 -1.63
N ILE A 63 2.57 -2.30 -0.98
CA ILE A 63 1.54 -3.12 -1.60
C ILE A 63 0.45 -2.17 -2.09
N LYS A 64 0.26 -2.14 -3.41
CA LYS A 64 -0.69 -1.23 -4.06
C LYS A 64 -1.99 -1.94 -4.37
N ASN A 65 -3.09 -1.37 -3.90
CA ASN A 65 -4.45 -1.75 -4.26
C ASN A 65 -5.06 -0.63 -5.09
N THR A 66 -5.62 -0.96 -6.25
CA THR A 66 -6.19 0.04 -7.16
C THR A 66 -7.61 -0.36 -7.53
N TRP A 67 -8.52 0.61 -7.56
CA TRP A 67 -9.88 0.48 -8.05
C TRP A 67 -10.09 1.54 -9.13
N GLU A 68 -10.70 1.12 -10.24
CA GLU A 68 -10.92 1.97 -11.40
C GLU A 68 -12.41 2.04 -11.69
N TYR A 69 -12.92 3.27 -11.74
CA TYR A 69 -14.31 3.60 -12.01
C TYR A 69 -14.34 4.43 -13.29
N SER A 70 -14.29 3.73 -14.44
CA SER A 70 -14.04 4.37 -15.74
C SER A 70 -15.17 5.30 -16.18
N GLU A 71 -16.43 5.02 -15.81
CA GLU A 71 -17.57 5.90 -16.11
C GLU A 71 -17.45 7.28 -15.44
N GLN A 72 -16.78 7.35 -14.29
CA GLN A 72 -16.60 8.58 -13.51
C GLN A 72 -15.21 9.18 -13.68
N GLY A 73 -14.35 8.59 -14.52
CA GLY A 73 -12.95 9.00 -14.67
C GLY A 73 -12.18 8.98 -13.35
N LEU A 74 -12.56 8.09 -12.42
CA LEU A 74 -12.05 8.04 -11.05
C LEU A 74 -11.16 6.81 -10.84
N ILE A 75 -9.93 7.05 -10.41
CA ILE A 75 -8.98 6.01 -10.02
C ILE A 75 -8.67 6.18 -8.54
N ILE A 76 -8.92 5.14 -7.75
CA ILE A 76 -8.62 5.10 -6.32
C ILE A 76 -7.46 4.14 -6.12
N SER A 77 -6.39 4.60 -5.49
CA SER A 77 -5.26 3.77 -5.08
C SER A 77 -5.13 3.82 -3.57
N ALA A 78 -5.03 2.67 -2.92
CA ALA A 78 -4.63 2.54 -1.53
C ALA A 78 -3.35 1.72 -1.46
N ASP A 79 -2.25 2.36 -1.08
CA ASP A 79 -0.96 1.72 -0.90
C ASP A 79 -0.73 1.49 0.59
N ALA A 80 -0.19 0.33 0.95
CA ALA A 80 0.20 0.02 2.32
C ALA A 80 1.67 -0.37 2.38
N ASN A 81 2.41 0.16 3.36
CA ASN A 81 3.79 -0.25 3.59
C ASN A 81 3.90 -1.36 4.65
N LEU A 82 5.12 -1.89 4.86
CA LEU A 82 5.36 -2.96 5.84
C LEU A 82 5.14 -2.52 7.30
N PHE A 83 5.14 -1.21 7.56
CA PHE A 83 4.91 -0.64 8.89
C PHE A 83 3.44 -0.36 9.19
N GLY A 84 2.52 -0.69 8.28
CA GLY A 84 1.10 -0.41 8.48
C GLY A 84 0.74 1.06 8.32
N PHE A 85 1.40 1.79 7.42
CA PHE A 85 0.91 3.08 6.95
C PHE A 85 0.14 2.89 5.65
N VAL A 86 -1.01 3.56 5.54
CA VAL A 86 -1.86 3.54 4.35
C VAL A 86 -1.83 4.90 3.67
N PHE A 87 -1.60 4.89 2.37
CA PHE A 87 -1.59 6.05 1.51
C PHE A 87 -2.74 5.92 0.53
N ILE A 88 -3.72 6.82 0.63
CA ILE A 88 -4.91 6.81 -0.21
C ILE A 88 -4.79 7.96 -1.20
N VAL A 89 -4.90 7.64 -2.48
CA VAL A 89 -4.86 8.60 -3.58
C VAL A 89 -6.12 8.40 -4.41
N ALA A 90 -6.91 9.47 -4.57
CA ALA A 90 -8.01 9.49 -5.50
C ALA A 90 -7.70 10.46 -6.63
N LYS A 91 -7.77 9.97 -7.87
CA LYS A 91 -7.56 10.75 -9.08
C LYS A 91 -8.88 10.86 -9.83
N LEU A 92 -9.44 12.06 -9.90
CA LEU A 92 -10.69 12.35 -10.62
C LEU A 92 -10.36 13.21 -11.84
N ASN A 93 -10.59 12.72 -13.06
CA ASN A 93 -10.37 13.46 -14.31
C ASN A 93 -8.98 14.12 -14.40
N GLY A 94 -7.93 13.46 -13.89
CA GLY A 94 -6.56 13.99 -13.91
C GLY A 94 -6.13 14.75 -12.65
N VAL A 95 -7.06 15.20 -11.81
CA VAL A 95 -6.77 15.92 -10.56
C VAL A 95 -6.56 14.93 -9.42
N ASN A 96 -5.41 15.01 -8.74
CA ASN A 96 -5.08 14.13 -7.63
C ASN A 96 -5.49 14.77 -6.29
N LYS A 97 -6.25 14.02 -5.48
CA LYS A 97 -6.44 14.28 -4.05
C LYS A 97 -5.72 13.21 -3.24
N TYR A 98 -4.95 13.65 -2.25
CA TYR A 98 -4.10 12.80 -1.43
C TYR A 98 -4.59 12.79 0.01
N GLN A 99 -4.61 11.62 0.63
CA GLN A 99 -4.82 11.47 2.06
C GLN A 99 -3.90 10.41 2.65
N PHE A 100 -3.33 10.70 3.82
CA PHE A 100 -2.40 9.83 4.54
C PHE A 100 -2.96 9.45 5.92
N ARG A 101 -2.88 8.17 6.31
CA ARG A 101 -3.27 7.69 7.65
C ARG A 101 -2.52 6.42 8.08
N LEU A 102 -2.53 6.15 9.39
CA LEU A 102 -2.16 4.83 9.95
C LEU A 102 -3.24 3.77 9.67
N TRP A 103 -2.83 2.52 9.52
CA TRP A 103 -3.63 1.33 9.19
C TRP A 103 -4.71 0.93 10.22
N ASN A 104 -4.77 1.58 11.38
CA ASN A 104 -5.55 1.06 12.52
C ASN A 104 -7.08 1.30 12.48
N HIS A 105 -7.64 1.72 11.35
CA HIS A 105 -9.10 1.86 11.20
C HIS A 105 -9.64 0.85 10.19
N ASP A 106 -10.64 0.07 10.62
CA ASP A 106 -11.27 -0.99 9.81
C ASP A 106 -11.93 -0.42 8.53
N SER A 107 -12.37 0.84 8.58
CA SER A 107 -12.95 1.55 7.45
C SER A 107 -12.52 3.02 7.40
N HIS A 108 -12.51 3.58 6.20
CA HIS A 108 -12.14 4.96 5.93
C HIS A 108 -13.13 5.59 4.95
N SER A 109 -13.76 6.68 5.37
CA SER A 109 -14.63 7.49 4.54
C SER A 109 -13.94 8.80 4.20
N PHE A 110 -13.90 9.17 2.93
CA PHE A 110 -13.47 10.50 2.52
C PHE A 110 -14.32 11.05 1.39
N THR A 111 -14.70 12.31 1.54
CA THR A 111 -15.53 13.03 0.60
C THR A 111 -14.62 13.75 -0.41
N LEU A 112 -14.74 13.40 -1.70
CA LEU A 112 -14.03 14.10 -2.76
C LEU A 112 -14.65 15.47 -3.03
N ASN A 113 -15.97 15.53 -3.19
CA ASN A 113 -16.77 16.75 -3.39
C ASN A 113 -18.13 16.55 -2.70
N SER A 114 -19.00 17.59 -2.67
CA SER A 114 -20.34 17.54 -2.04
C SER A 114 -21.15 16.29 -2.39
N ASP A 115 -20.93 15.76 -3.59
CA ASP A 115 -21.75 14.69 -4.15
C ASP A 115 -21.07 13.31 -4.12
N LEU A 116 -19.76 13.22 -3.82
CA LEU A 116 -18.97 12.00 -4.04
C LEU A 116 -18.17 11.61 -2.79
N THR A 117 -18.55 10.48 -2.19
CA THR A 117 -17.93 9.92 -0.99
C THR A 117 -17.36 8.55 -1.29
N ILE A 118 -16.11 8.33 -0.92
CA ILE A 118 -15.42 7.05 -1.03
C ILE A 118 -15.34 6.42 0.35
N ASN A 119 -15.74 5.15 0.43
CA ASN A 119 -15.62 4.32 1.61
C ASN A 119 -14.68 3.13 1.29
N ILE A 120 -13.50 3.11 1.88
CA ILE A 120 -12.56 2.00 1.78
C ILE A 120 -12.61 1.21 3.07
N CYS A 121 -12.83 -0.10 2.97
CA CYS A 121 -12.81 -1.01 4.10
C CYS A 121 -11.60 -1.93 3.97
N PHE A 122 -10.74 -1.97 4.99
CA PHE A 122 -9.51 -2.78 4.96
C PHE A 122 -9.70 -4.17 5.59
N LYS A 123 -10.74 -4.34 6.40
CA LYS A 123 -11.04 -5.58 7.13
C LYS A 123 -12.46 -6.04 6.82
N SER A 124 -12.62 -7.17 6.14
CA SER A 124 -13.96 -7.64 5.76
C SER A 124 -14.73 -8.16 6.98
N PRO A 125 -16.02 -7.80 7.13
CA PRO A 125 -16.89 -8.47 8.09
C PRO A 125 -17.25 -9.91 7.67
N GLU A 126 -17.14 -10.29 6.38
CA GLU A 126 -17.73 -11.58 5.95
C GLU A 126 -17.04 -12.39 4.83
N LYS A 127 -16.11 -11.91 3.99
CA LYS A 127 -15.51 -12.78 2.93
C LYS A 127 -14.31 -12.26 2.12
N ILE A 128 -13.90 -11.00 2.25
CA ILE A 128 -12.82 -10.43 1.40
C ILE A 128 -11.55 -10.24 2.23
N ALA A 129 -10.59 -11.16 2.08
CA ALA A 129 -9.32 -11.16 2.82
C ALA A 129 -8.41 -9.94 2.55
N VAL A 130 -8.82 -9.04 1.65
CA VAL A 130 -7.99 -7.98 1.06
C VAL A 130 -8.53 -6.57 1.33
N GLY A 131 -9.70 -6.46 1.97
CA GLY A 131 -10.48 -5.23 2.00
C GLY A 131 -11.16 -4.95 0.65
N GLY A 132 -11.95 -3.89 0.58
CA GLY A 132 -12.62 -3.46 -0.65
C GLY A 132 -13.03 -1.99 -0.61
N CYS A 133 -13.36 -1.45 -1.78
CA CYS A 133 -13.78 -0.07 -1.94
C CYS A 133 -15.25 -0.01 -2.33
N HIS A 134 -15.95 0.97 -1.77
CA HIS A 134 -17.35 1.29 -2.01
C HIS A 134 -17.44 2.78 -2.33
N LEU A 135 -18.09 3.13 -3.43
CA LEU A 135 -18.22 4.50 -3.92
C LEU A 135 -19.67 4.93 -3.87
N LEU A 136 -19.95 6.06 -3.22
CA LEU A 136 -21.27 6.69 -3.17
C LEU A 136 -21.25 8.01 -3.94
N CYS A 137 -22.14 8.15 -4.91
CA CYS A 137 -22.42 9.41 -5.60
C CYS A 137 -23.88 9.79 -5.39
N LYS A 138 -24.16 10.93 -4.74
CA LYS A 138 -25.53 11.38 -4.38
C LYS A 138 -26.35 10.28 -3.69
N ASN A 139 -25.73 9.56 -2.75
CA ASN A 139 -26.31 8.39 -2.05
C ASN A 139 -26.69 7.20 -2.95
N LYS A 140 -26.26 7.18 -4.22
CA LYS A 140 -26.33 6.01 -5.10
C LYS A 140 -24.99 5.29 -5.14
N GLU A 141 -25.03 3.98 -5.04
CA GLU A 141 -23.86 3.11 -5.15
C GLU A 141 -23.36 3.04 -6.59
N ILE A 142 -22.05 3.17 -6.78
CA ILE A 142 -21.40 3.01 -8.07
C ILE A 142 -20.51 1.78 -8.01
N LYS A 143 -20.67 0.90 -8.99
CA LYS A 143 -19.87 -0.32 -9.13
C LYS A 143 -18.58 0.00 -9.92
N PRO A 144 -17.42 -0.53 -9.52
CA PRO A 144 -16.22 -0.47 -10.33
C PRO A 144 -16.32 -1.40 -11.53
N ASN A 145 -15.56 -1.07 -12.58
CA ASN A 145 -15.45 -1.86 -13.82
C ASN A 145 -14.29 -2.85 -13.78
#